data_AF-A0A2I0Q9W9-F1
#
_entry.id   AF-A0A2I0Q9W9-F1
#
_cell.length_a   1.000
_cell.length_b   1.000
_cell.length_c   1.000
_cell.angle_alpha   90.00
_cell.angle_beta   90.00
_cell.angle_gamma   90.00
#
_symmetry.space_group_name_H-M   'P 1'
#
loop_
_entity.id
_entity.type
_entity.pdbx_description
1 polymer ?
#
loop_
_entity_poly.entity_id
_entity_poly.type
_entity_poly.pdbx_seq_one_letter_code
_entity_poly.pdbx_strand_id
1 'polypeptide(L)'
;MYATILQSRNFLPDEVGGLCWFALDNVASSIYVPFYASVTDLPVTYQTDGRETGFSKQAAWWAFNRLGTIAAQRWGDMRVVVDSAWIPMQTQFFNNQTQIEKKALQLLSEGKKEEAIQFLTKYSNECGNKAVDKAWETGDLIWTTFDGKW
;
A
#
# COMPACT_ATOMS: atom_id res chain seq x y z
N MET A 1 -12.56 -5.77 4.78
CA MET A 1 -12.54 -6.20 3.36
C MET A 1 -11.12 -6.02 2.82
N TYR A 2 -10.75 -6.62 1.69
CA TYR A 2 -9.52 -6.31 0.98
C TYR A 2 -9.75 -6.55 -0.52
N ALA A 3 -8.91 -5.97 -1.37
CA ALA A 3 -8.91 -6.22 -2.80
C ALA A 3 -7.49 -6.43 -3.30
N THR A 4 -7.37 -7.26 -4.34
CA THR A 4 -6.09 -7.52 -5.00
C THR A 4 -6.22 -7.41 -6.51
N ILE A 5 -5.17 -6.92 -7.15
CA ILE A 5 -4.94 -7.07 -8.59
C ILE A 5 -3.63 -7.82 -8.74
N LEU A 6 -3.70 -9.01 -9.34
CA LEU A 6 -2.54 -9.90 -9.52
C LEU A 6 -2.03 -9.78 -10.96
N GLN A 7 -0.77 -9.41 -11.11
CA GLN A 7 -0.08 -9.36 -12.40
C GLN A 7 0.92 -10.51 -12.49
N SER A 8 0.78 -11.35 -13.50
CA SER A 8 1.69 -12.45 -13.80
C SER A 8 2.30 -12.22 -15.18
N ARG A 9 3.58 -11.81 -15.24
CA ARG A 9 4.25 -11.37 -16.46
C ARG A 9 5.32 -12.37 -16.87
N ASN A 10 4.98 -13.23 -17.84
CA ASN A 10 5.84 -14.32 -18.33
C ASN A 10 7.10 -13.86 -19.07
N PHE A 11 7.17 -12.59 -19.49
CA PHE A 11 8.33 -12.00 -20.16
C PHE A 11 9.38 -11.46 -19.18
N LEU A 12 9.18 -11.66 -17.87
CA LEU A 12 10.11 -11.30 -16.80
C LEU A 12 10.49 -12.56 -16.00
N PRO A 13 11.66 -12.59 -15.34
CA PRO A 13 12.01 -13.64 -14.39
C PRO A 13 11.00 -13.73 -13.24
N ASP A 14 10.86 -14.90 -12.63
CA ASP A 14 9.88 -15.18 -11.56
C ASP A 14 10.01 -14.22 -10.38
N GLU A 15 11.22 -13.76 -10.06
CA GLU A 15 11.48 -12.81 -8.97
C GLU A 15 10.82 -11.45 -9.19
N VAL A 16 10.58 -11.04 -10.45
CA VAL A 16 10.03 -9.72 -10.81
C VAL A 16 8.64 -9.84 -11.46
N GLY A 17 8.38 -10.92 -12.19
CA GLY A 17 7.21 -11.08 -13.05
C GLY A 17 5.88 -11.10 -12.29
N GLY A 18 5.88 -11.60 -11.04
CA GLY A 18 4.73 -11.60 -10.15
C GLY A 18 4.62 -10.31 -9.32
N LEU A 19 3.50 -9.60 -9.45
CA LEU A 19 3.21 -8.40 -8.66
C LEU A 19 1.76 -8.41 -8.15
N CYS A 20 1.60 -8.31 -6.84
CA CYS A 20 0.31 -8.14 -6.17
C CYS A 20 0.10 -6.67 -5.80
N TRP A 21 -0.93 -6.07 -6.36
CA TRP A 21 -1.43 -4.76 -5.94
C TRP A 21 -2.48 -4.98 -4.87
N PHE A 22 -2.15 -4.69 -3.61
CA PHE A 22 -2.93 -5.04 -2.44
C PHE A 22 -3.56 -3.81 -1.80
N ALA A 23 -4.87 -3.81 -1.61
CA ALA A 23 -5.62 -2.75 -0.95
C ALA A 23 -6.38 -3.31 0.26
N LEU A 24 -6.30 -2.59 1.38
CA LEU A 24 -6.98 -2.96 2.62
C LEU A 24 -8.26 -2.13 2.78
N ASP A 25 -9.28 -2.78 3.33
CA ASP A 25 -10.61 -2.24 3.59
C ASP A 25 -11.38 -1.82 2.32
N ASN A 26 -12.11 -0.69 2.34
CA ASN A 26 -12.90 -0.24 1.20
C ASN A 26 -11.99 0.39 0.13
N VAL A 27 -11.98 -0.21 -1.07
CA VAL A 27 -11.17 0.25 -2.22
C VAL A 27 -11.45 1.68 -2.64
N ALA A 28 -12.67 2.19 -2.42
CA ALA A 28 -13.00 3.58 -2.75
C ALA A 28 -12.21 4.57 -1.89
N SER A 29 -11.86 4.20 -0.65
CA SER A 29 -11.13 5.04 0.30
C SER A 29 -9.70 4.59 0.56
N SER A 30 -9.19 3.65 -0.25
CA SER A 30 -7.92 2.98 -0.03
C SER A 30 -7.00 3.13 -1.24
N ILE A 31 -5.83 2.50 -1.15
CA ILE A 31 -4.77 2.55 -2.16
C ILE A 31 -4.25 1.14 -2.41
N TYR A 32 -3.81 0.87 -3.65
CA TYR A 32 -3.17 -0.38 -4.02
C TYR A 32 -1.66 -0.28 -3.82
N VAL A 33 -1.16 -1.01 -2.82
CA VAL A 33 0.27 -1.10 -2.50
C VAL A 33 0.90 -2.24 -3.32
N PRO A 34 2.04 -2.00 -4.01
CA PRO A 34 2.73 -3.01 -4.78
C PRO A 34 3.58 -3.94 -3.90
N PHE A 35 3.24 -5.23 -3.87
CA PHE A 35 4.04 -6.29 -3.27
C PHE A 35 4.48 -7.30 -4.34
N TYR A 36 5.78 -7.39 -4.61
CA TYR A 36 6.30 -8.41 -5.52
C TYR A 36 6.10 -9.81 -4.94
N ALA A 37 5.87 -10.80 -5.80
CA ALA A 37 5.63 -12.17 -5.34
C ALA A 37 6.86 -12.82 -4.68
N SER A 38 8.07 -12.31 -4.98
CA SER A 38 9.32 -12.83 -4.45
C SER A 38 9.70 -12.30 -3.07
N VAL A 39 8.95 -11.33 -2.52
CA VAL A 39 9.32 -10.71 -1.24
C VAL A 39 9.31 -11.74 -0.13
N THR A 40 10.24 -11.57 0.81
CA THR A 40 10.44 -12.53 1.92
C THR A 40 9.88 -12.02 3.25
N ASP A 41 9.42 -10.77 3.28
CA ASP A 41 8.89 -10.12 4.47
C ASP A 41 7.87 -9.05 4.07
N LEU A 42 7.05 -8.62 5.02
CA LEU A 42 6.05 -7.56 4.88
C LEU A 42 6.25 -6.54 6.01
N PRO A 43 5.70 -5.31 5.92
CA PRO A 43 5.72 -4.44 7.09
C PRO A 43 5.03 -5.09 8.28
N VAL A 44 5.54 -4.88 9.50
CA VAL A 44 4.95 -5.40 10.75
C VAL A 44 3.46 -5.08 10.83
N THR A 45 3.05 -3.91 10.32
CA THR A 45 1.65 -3.50 10.29
C THR A 45 0.76 -4.38 9.39
N TYR A 46 1.30 -4.91 8.29
CA TYR A 46 0.59 -5.84 7.42
C TYR A 46 0.62 -7.29 7.95
N GLN A 47 1.55 -7.62 8.83
CA GLN A 47 1.63 -8.93 9.50
C GLN A 47 0.71 -9.02 10.72
N THR A 48 0.40 -7.90 11.35
CA THR A 48 -0.42 -7.87 12.57
C THR A 48 -1.91 -8.04 12.23
N ASP A 49 -2.54 -9.10 12.74
CA ASP A 49 -3.99 -9.28 12.60
C ASP A 49 -4.76 -8.33 13.53
N GLY A 50 -5.36 -7.30 12.93
CA GLY A 50 -6.16 -6.31 13.64
C GLY A 50 -7.42 -6.88 14.32
N ARG A 51 -7.92 -8.05 13.91
CA ARG A 51 -9.09 -8.68 14.54
C ARG A 51 -8.74 -9.35 15.86
N GLU A 52 -7.57 -9.96 15.93
CA GLU A 52 -7.09 -10.60 17.16
C GLU A 52 -6.61 -9.56 18.17
N THR A 53 -5.93 -8.49 17.72
CA THR A 53 -5.40 -7.47 18.62
C THR A 53 -6.43 -6.43 19.08
N GLY A 54 -7.63 -6.41 18.49
CA GLY A 54 -8.55 -5.28 18.59
C GLY A 54 -7.98 -4.02 17.92
N PHE A 55 -8.67 -2.87 18.08
CA PHE A 55 -8.23 -1.60 17.49
C PHE A 55 -6.79 -1.27 17.89
N SER A 56 -5.90 -1.22 16.90
CA SER A 56 -4.47 -1.03 17.11
C SER A 56 -3.86 -0.28 15.93
N LYS A 57 -3.05 0.74 16.23
CA LYS A 57 -2.21 1.42 15.23
C LYS A 57 -1.10 0.52 14.68
N GLN A 58 -0.85 -0.63 15.31
CA GLN A 58 0.11 -1.62 14.86
C GLN A 58 -0.45 -2.55 13.77
N ALA A 59 -1.75 -2.46 13.42
CA ALA A 59 -2.30 -3.21 12.30
C ALA A 59 -2.71 -2.26 11.17
N ALA A 60 -2.19 -2.52 9.96
CA ALA A 60 -2.44 -1.72 8.77
C ALA A 60 -3.93 -1.64 8.47
N TRP A 61 -4.66 -2.75 8.67
CA TRP A 61 -6.10 -2.81 8.42
C TRP A 61 -6.88 -1.71 9.17
N TRP A 62 -6.50 -1.40 10.42
CA TRP A 62 -7.18 -0.35 11.19
C TRP A 62 -6.92 1.06 10.67
N ALA A 63 -5.78 1.31 10.03
CA ALA A 63 -5.49 2.60 9.41
C ALA A 63 -6.47 2.87 8.27
N PHE A 64 -6.61 1.91 7.36
CA PHE A 64 -7.51 1.99 6.21
C PHE A 64 -8.98 1.94 6.63
N ASN A 65 -9.33 1.06 7.57
CA ASN A 65 -10.69 0.96 8.09
C ASN A 65 -11.14 2.24 8.80
N ARG A 66 -10.29 2.85 9.63
CA ARG A 66 -10.62 4.12 10.29
C ARG A 66 -10.80 5.24 9.26
N LEU A 67 -9.87 5.37 8.30
CA LEU A 67 -9.98 6.38 7.25
C LEU A 67 -11.30 6.23 6.46
N GLY A 68 -11.59 5.01 6.00
CA GLY A 68 -12.81 4.73 5.25
C GLY A 68 -14.08 5.00 6.07
N THR A 69 -14.09 4.62 7.34
CA THR A 69 -15.22 4.84 8.26
C THR A 69 -15.50 6.32 8.49
N ILE A 70 -14.46 7.13 8.67
CA ILE A 70 -14.59 8.58 8.84
C ILE A 70 -15.08 9.19 7.52
N ALA A 71 -14.41 8.89 6.40
CA ALA A 71 -14.75 9.47 5.10
C ALA A 71 -16.17 9.13 4.64
N ALA A 72 -16.70 7.95 5.02
CA ALA A 72 -18.04 7.52 4.66
C ALA A 72 -19.15 8.39 5.27
N GLN A 73 -18.91 9.08 6.40
CA GLN A 73 -19.92 9.92 7.06
C GLN A 73 -20.43 11.03 6.13
N ARG A 74 -19.53 11.61 5.34
CA ARG A 74 -19.86 12.64 4.34
C ARG A 74 -19.08 12.38 3.05
N TRP A 75 -19.30 11.20 2.46
CA TRP A 75 -18.51 10.75 1.31
C TRP A 75 -18.41 11.80 0.19
N GLY A 76 -19.50 12.51 -0.12
CA GLY A 76 -19.50 13.56 -1.14
C GLY A 76 -18.44 14.65 -0.93
N ASP A 77 -18.22 15.06 0.32
CA ASP A 77 -17.27 16.10 0.71
C ASP A 77 -15.89 15.52 1.03
N MET A 78 -15.84 14.49 1.88
CA MET A 78 -14.61 13.95 2.45
C MET A 78 -13.79 13.15 1.44
N ARG A 79 -14.41 12.58 0.39
CA ARG A 79 -13.67 11.89 -0.67
C ARG A 79 -12.66 12.79 -1.37
N VAL A 80 -12.88 14.12 -1.39
CA VAL A 80 -11.93 15.06 -2.02
C VAL A 80 -10.60 15.06 -1.26
N VAL A 81 -10.65 14.96 0.07
CA VAL A 81 -9.44 14.85 0.91
C VAL A 81 -8.77 13.50 0.69
N VAL A 82 -9.55 12.42 0.63
CA VAL A 82 -9.06 11.06 0.31
C VAL A 82 -8.37 11.03 -1.05
N ASP A 83 -9.01 11.55 -2.10
CA ASP A 83 -8.48 11.63 -3.46
C ASP A 83 -7.17 12.44 -3.51
N SER A 84 -7.10 13.54 -2.75
CA SER A 84 -5.89 14.37 -2.66
C SER A 84 -4.69 13.65 -2.03
N ALA A 85 -4.95 12.66 -1.15
CA ALA A 85 -3.92 11.83 -0.56
C ALA A 85 -3.53 10.67 -1.49
N TRP A 86 -4.51 9.98 -2.07
CA TRP A 86 -4.29 8.72 -2.79
C TRP A 86 -3.91 8.88 -4.25
N ILE A 87 -4.50 9.81 -4.99
CA ILE A 87 -4.22 9.95 -6.42
C ILE A 87 -2.73 10.23 -6.67
N PRO A 88 -2.08 11.19 -5.97
CA PRO A 88 -0.66 11.45 -6.18
C PRO A 88 0.23 10.26 -5.77
N MET A 89 -0.09 9.60 -4.65
CA MET A 89 0.71 8.48 -4.14
C MET A 89 0.59 7.24 -5.04
N GLN A 90 -0.62 6.90 -5.50
CA GLN A 90 -0.84 5.79 -6.42
C GLN A 90 -0.12 6.03 -7.75
N THR A 91 -0.18 7.27 -8.26
CA THR A 91 0.56 7.68 -9.47
C THR A 91 2.06 7.52 -9.27
N GLN A 92 2.60 7.89 -8.10
CA GLN A 92 4.00 7.67 -7.78
C GLN A 92 4.36 6.18 -7.77
N PHE A 93 3.54 5.31 -7.19
CA PHE A 93 3.79 3.87 -7.19
C PHE A 93 3.83 3.27 -8.60
N PHE A 94 2.92 3.70 -9.48
CA PHE A 94 2.95 3.29 -10.89
C PHE A 94 4.20 3.79 -11.61
N ASN A 95 4.55 5.07 -11.46
CA ASN A 95 5.71 5.65 -12.13
C ASN A 95 7.05 5.06 -11.66
N ASN A 96 7.14 4.64 -10.40
CA ASN A 96 8.35 4.03 -9.86
C ASN A 96 8.60 2.62 -10.41
N GLN A 97 7.54 1.90 -10.81
CA GLN A 97 7.62 0.48 -11.16
C GLN A 97 8.74 0.18 -12.18
N THR A 98 8.79 0.93 -13.28
CA THR A 98 9.81 0.72 -14.32
C THR A 98 11.24 0.84 -13.80
N GLN A 99 11.52 1.82 -12.93
CA GLN A 99 12.88 2.01 -12.40
C GLN A 99 13.26 0.94 -11.38
N ILE A 100 12.31 0.54 -10.53
CA ILE A 100 12.50 -0.52 -9.54
C ILE A 100 12.78 -1.85 -10.23
N GLU A 101 11.97 -2.21 -11.22
CA GLU A 101 12.13 -3.47 -11.96
C GLU A 101 13.44 -3.49 -12.75
N LYS A 102 13.81 -2.36 -13.38
CA LYS A 102 15.11 -2.25 -14.06
C LYS A 102 16.27 -2.53 -13.11
N LYS A 103 16.21 -2.03 -11.87
CA LYS A 103 17.27 -2.27 -10.89
C LYS A 103 17.30 -3.72 -10.42
N ALA A 104 16.14 -4.33 -10.19
CA ALA A 104 16.06 -5.74 -9.81
C ALA A 104 16.58 -6.66 -10.94
N LEU A 105 16.18 -6.40 -12.19
CA LEU A 105 16.66 -7.13 -13.36
C LEU A 105 18.17 -7.00 -13.56
N GLN A 106 18.74 -5.81 -13.30
CA GLN A 106 20.19 -5.63 -13.32
C GLN A 106 20.89 -6.54 -12.31
N LEU A 107 20.42 -6.56 -11.05
CA LEU A 107 20.99 -7.43 -10.01
C LEU A 107 20.90 -8.91 -10.40
N LEU A 108 19.76 -9.34 -10.95
CA LEU A 108 19.58 -10.71 -11.45
C LEU A 108 20.57 -11.04 -12.58
N SER A 109 20.78 -10.11 -13.53
CA SER A 109 21.74 -10.31 -14.62
C SER A 109 23.20 -10.41 -14.14
N GLU A 110 23.51 -9.83 -12.98
CA GLU A 110 24.81 -9.90 -12.31
C GLU A 110 24.95 -11.16 -11.43
N GLY A 111 23.95 -12.06 -11.42
CA GLY A 111 23.94 -13.28 -10.60
C GLY A 111 23.59 -13.05 -9.13
N LYS A 112 23.09 -11.86 -8.77
CA LYS A 112 22.82 -11.42 -7.39
C LYS A 112 21.35 -11.57 -7.02
N LYS A 113 20.87 -12.80 -7.01
CA LYS A 113 19.45 -13.12 -6.80
C LYS A 113 18.94 -12.67 -5.44
N GLU A 114 19.66 -12.99 -4.37
CA GLU A 114 19.27 -12.66 -2.99
C GLU A 114 19.18 -11.15 -2.79
N GLU A 115 20.11 -10.40 -3.38
CA GLU A 115 20.14 -8.93 -3.29
C GLU A 115 18.98 -8.30 -4.08
N ALA A 116 18.60 -8.88 -5.22
CA ALA A 116 17.42 -8.45 -5.98
C ALA A 116 16.14 -8.65 -5.15
N ILE A 117 15.99 -9.82 -4.50
CA ILE A 117 14.85 -10.12 -3.63
C ILE A 117 14.81 -9.17 -2.43
N GLN A 118 15.93 -8.96 -1.74
CA GLN A 118 16.02 -8.01 -0.62
C GLN A 118 15.65 -6.59 -1.04
N PHE A 119 16.11 -6.16 -2.22
CA PHE A 119 15.76 -4.86 -2.79
C PHE A 119 14.25 -4.73 -3.03
N LEU A 120 13.61 -5.73 -3.65
CA LEU A 120 12.17 -5.73 -3.89
C LEU A 120 11.35 -5.80 -2.59
N THR A 121 11.81 -6.59 -1.59
CA THR A 121 11.21 -6.65 -0.26
C THR A 121 11.26 -5.27 0.41
N LYS A 122 12.43 -4.63 0.41
CA LYS A 122 12.58 -3.29 0.98
C LYS A 122 11.67 -2.27 0.31
N TYR A 123 11.65 -2.24 -1.03
CA TYR A 123 10.78 -1.32 -1.78
C TYR A 123 9.29 -1.54 -1.47
N SER A 124 8.83 -2.79 -1.47
CA SER A 124 7.43 -3.13 -1.18
C SER A 124 7.06 -2.72 0.25
N ASN A 125 7.96 -2.97 1.21
CA ASN A 125 7.77 -2.58 2.60
C ASN A 125 7.73 -1.06 2.79
N GLU A 126 8.58 -0.32 2.08
CA GLU A 126 8.55 1.15 2.07
C GLU A 126 7.22 1.68 1.52
N CYS A 127 6.67 1.07 0.46
CA CYS A 127 5.36 1.44 -0.07
C CYS A 127 4.24 1.16 0.95
N GLY A 128 4.26 -0.02 1.59
CA GLY A 128 3.29 -0.41 2.61
C GLY A 128 3.30 0.52 3.81
N ASN A 129 4.49 0.84 4.35
CA ASN A 129 4.63 1.78 5.48
C ASN A 129 4.12 3.18 5.11
N LYS A 130 4.54 3.72 3.96
CA LYS A 130 4.08 5.04 3.48
C LYS A 130 2.56 5.11 3.35
N ALA A 131 1.93 4.05 2.85
CA ALA A 131 0.48 3.98 2.71
C ALA A 131 -0.22 3.97 4.08
N VAL A 132 0.30 3.23 5.06
CA VAL A 132 -0.26 3.19 6.42
C VAL A 132 -0.13 4.55 7.10
N ASP A 133 1.05 5.16 7.05
CA ASP A 133 1.30 6.49 7.64
C ASP A 133 0.36 7.53 7.02
N LYS A 134 0.26 7.54 5.68
CA LYS A 134 -0.63 8.45 4.97
C LYS A 134 -2.10 8.22 5.32
N ALA A 135 -2.53 6.98 5.56
CA ALA A 135 -3.90 6.68 5.94
C ALA A 135 -4.25 7.29 7.30
N TRP A 136 -3.34 7.17 8.28
CA TRP A 136 -3.48 7.81 9.58
C TRP A 136 -3.51 9.34 9.45
N GLU A 137 -2.54 9.93 8.76
CA GLU A 137 -2.46 11.37 8.52
C GLU A 137 -3.74 11.91 7.86
N THR A 138 -4.24 11.21 6.84
CA THR A 138 -5.45 11.62 6.11
C THR A 138 -6.69 11.52 6.99
N GLY A 139 -6.79 10.45 7.80
CA GLY A 139 -7.89 10.31 8.75
C GLY A 139 -7.88 11.41 9.82
N ASP A 140 -6.70 11.79 10.31
CA ASP A 140 -6.54 12.88 11.28
C ASP A 140 -6.84 14.25 10.65
N LEU A 141 -6.47 14.45 9.38
CA LEU A 141 -6.81 15.65 8.62
C LEU A 141 -8.32 15.78 8.42
N ILE A 142 -9.01 14.69 8.03
CA ILE A 142 -10.48 14.71 7.89
C ILE A 142 -11.12 15.01 9.24
N TRP A 143 -10.68 14.33 10.30
CA TRP A 143 -11.22 14.55 11.64
C TRP A 143 -11.13 16.02 12.08
N THR A 144 -9.96 16.63 11.90
CA THR A 144 -9.73 18.03 12.30
C THR A 144 -10.43 19.05 11.39
N THR A 145 -10.53 18.77 10.09
CA THR A 145 -11.15 19.69 9.11
C THR A 145 -12.67 19.75 9.26
N PHE A 146 -13.29 18.62 9.60
CA PHE A 146 -14.75 18.44 9.66
C PHE A 146 -15.29 18.40 11.09
N ASP A 147 -14.47 18.67 12.11
CA ASP A 147 -14.95 18.77 13.49
C ASP A 147 -16.03 19.87 13.61
N GLY A 148 -17.14 19.53 14.29
CA GLY A 148 -18.34 20.37 14.36
C GLY A 148 -19.11 20.53 13.04
N LYS A 149 -18.72 19.84 11.96
CA LYS A 149 -19.33 19.90 10.62
C LYS A 149 -19.81 18.53 10.11
N TRP A 150 -19.93 17.56 11.01
CA TRP A 150 -20.39 16.20 10.75
C TRP A 150 -21.80 16.20 10.13
#